data_AF-A0A4P6P8Z7-F1
#
_entry.id   AF-A0A4P6P8Z7-F1
#
_cell.length_a   1.000
_cell.length_b   1.000
_cell.length_c   1.000
_cell.angle_alpha   90.00
_cell.angle_beta   90.00
_cell.angle_gamma   90.00
#
_symmetry.space_group_name_H-M   'P 1'
#
loop_
_entity.id
_entity.type
_entity.pdbx_description
1 polymer ?
#
loop_
_entity_poly.entity_id
_entity_poly.type
_entity_poly.pdbx_seq_one_letter_code
_entity_poly.pdbx_strand_id
1 'polypeptide(L)'
;MSNSITICMGSSCFARGNREHLELIENYLHGNGIAAAITFSGCRCRGECGCGPNIEINGNLHRELDTGTLLDLLEFYFAEVKNET
;
A
#
# COMPACT_ATOMS: atom_id res chain seq x y z
N MET A 1 16.65 6.56 3.31
CA MET A 1 15.25 6.86 2.95
C MET A 1 14.37 5.89 3.72
N SER A 2 13.17 6.30 4.19
CA SER A 2 12.30 5.40 4.96
C SER A 2 11.26 4.80 4.01
N ASN A 3 11.27 3.47 3.87
CA ASN A 3 10.28 2.74 3.09
C ASN A 3 8.99 2.65 3.89
N SER A 4 7.91 3.21 3.36
CA SER A 4 6.63 3.29 4.07
C SER A 4 5.43 3.11 3.15
N ILE A 5 4.42 2.45 3.68
CA ILE A 5 3.11 2.29 3.04
C ILE A 5 2.06 2.72 4.06
N THR A 6 1.16 3.60 3.66
CA THR A 6 0.02 4.02 4.47
C THR A 6 -1.29 3.79 3.72
N ILE A 7 -2.11 2.87 4.20
CA ILE A 7 -3.40 2.52 3.60
C ILE A 7 -4.54 3.31 4.25
N CYS A 8 -5.47 3.85 3.45
CA CYS A 8 -6.67 4.49 3.98
C CYS A 8 -7.68 3.44 4.45
N MET A 9 -7.93 3.38 5.76
CA MET A 9 -8.87 2.46 6.39
C MET A 9 -10.25 3.11 6.65
N GLY A 10 -10.53 4.26 6.03
CA GLY A 10 -11.86 4.86 6.03
C GLY A 10 -12.87 3.95 5.35
N SER A 11 -14.11 3.88 5.86
CA SER A 11 -15.15 2.96 5.39
C SER A 11 -15.36 2.97 3.86
N SER A 12 -15.31 4.14 3.23
CA SER A 12 -15.44 4.26 1.77
C SER A 12 -14.29 3.61 1.02
N CYS A 13 -13.03 3.90 1.40
CA CYS A 13 -11.87 3.26 0.76
C CYS A 13 -11.83 1.76 1.05
N PHE A 14 -12.16 1.35 2.27
CA PHE A 14 -12.21 -0.06 2.68
C PHE A 14 -13.24 -0.85 1.86
N ALA A 15 -14.43 -0.29 1.64
CA ALA A 15 -15.48 -0.92 0.84
C ALA A 15 -15.16 -0.96 -0.66
N ARG A 16 -14.34 -0.02 -1.16
CA ARG A 16 -13.97 0.11 -2.59
C ARG A 16 -12.76 -0.72 -3.02
N GLY A 17 -12.12 -1.45 -2.11
CA GLY A 17 -10.99 -2.32 -2.46
C GLY A 17 -9.87 -2.35 -1.42
N ASN A 18 -9.81 -1.41 -0.47
CA ASN A 18 -8.71 -1.41 0.50
C ASN A 18 -8.71 -2.60 1.47
N ARG A 19 -9.83 -3.34 1.59
CA ARG A 19 -9.82 -4.64 2.27
C ARG A 19 -8.92 -5.64 1.55
N GLU A 20 -9.09 -5.77 0.25
CA GLU A 20 -8.30 -6.68 -0.58
C GLU A 20 -6.86 -6.19 -0.71
N HIS A 21 -6.65 -4.86 -0.82
CA HIS A 21 -5.32 -4.28 -0.82
C HIS A 21 -4.56 -4.51 0.48
N LEU A 22 -5.25 -4.49 1.63
CA LEU A 22 -4.62 -4.78 2.92
C LEU A 22 -4.01 -6.18 2.90
N GLU A 23 -4.80 -7.19 2.55
CA GLU A 23 -4.36 -8.59 2.46
C GLU A 23 -3.25 -8.76 1.42
N LEU A 24 -3.36 -8.09 0.26
CA LEU A 24 -2.34 -8.12 -0.79
C LEU A 24 -1.01 -7.55 -0.31
N ILE A 25 -1.02 -6.39 0.35
CA ILE A 25 0.19 -5.77 0.88
C ILE A 25 0.83 -6.65 1.95
N GLU A 26 0.05 -7.16 2.91
CA GLU A 26 0.57 -8.05 3.94
C GLU A 26 1.24 -9.29 3.32
N ASN A 27 0.53 -9.97 2.41
CA ASN A 27 1.07 -11.14 1.70
C ASN A 27 2.33 -10.80 0.89
N TYR A 28 2.37 -9.63 0.24
CA TYR A 28 3.54 -9.17 -0.50
C TYR A 28 4.75 -8.96 0.42
N LEU A 29 4.56 -8.22 1.51
CA LEU A 29 5.64 -7.89 2.45
C LEU A 29 6.20 -9.15 3.14
N HIS A 30 5.31 -10.04 3.59
CA HIS A 30 5.69 -11.29 4.24
C HIS A 30 6.28 -12.30 3.25
N GLY A 31 5.66 -12.46 2.07
CA GLY A 31 6.11 -13.39 1.03
C GLY A 31 7.48 -13.05 0.46
N ASN A 32 7.86 -11.77 0.44
CA ASN A 32 9.19 -11.33 0.03
C ASN A 32 10.18 -11.14 1.19
N GLY A 33 9.80 -11.38 2.45
CA GLY A 33 10.70 -11.25 3.60
C GLY A 33 11.09 -9.80 3.98
N ILE A 34 10.43 -8.80 3.40
CA ILE A 34 10.78 -7.37 3.56
C ILE A 34 9.89 -6.63 4.57
N ALA A 35 8.97 -7.33 5.24
CA ALA A 35 8.04 -6.74 6.21
C ALA A 35 8.74 -5.95 7.33
N ALA A 36 9.94 -6.37 7.76
CA ALA A 36 10.71 -5.65 8.78
C ALA A 36 11.40 -4.37 8.25
N ALA A 37 11.62 -4.27 6.94
CA ALA A 37 12.27 -3.14 6.28
C ALA A 37 11.27 -2.04 5.87
N ILE A 38 9.96 -2.34 5.89
CA ILE A 38 8.91 -1.45 5.41
C ILE A 38 7.97 -1.09 6.55
N THR A 39 7.79 0.21 6.80
CA THR A 39 6.80 0.70 7.75
C THR A 39 5.41 0.66 7.11
N PHE A 40 4.62 -0.36 7.44
CA PHE A 40 3.23 -0.46 6.99
C PHE A 40 2.26 0.03 8.08
N SER A 41 1.36 0.95 7.72
CA SER A 41 0.44 1.58 8.66
C SER A 41 -0.93 1.85 8.05
N GLY A 42 -1.97 1.87 8.88
CA GLY A 42 -3.30 2.35 8.50
C GLY A 42 -3.48 3.82 8.88
N CYS A 43 -4.19 4.58 8.05
CA CYS A 43 -4.67 5.92 8.37
C CYS A 43 -6.20 6.01 8.31
N ARG A 44 -6.75 7.04 8.94
CA ARG A 44 -8.17 7.40 8.76
C ARG A 44 -8.35 8.21 7.46
N CYS A 45 -9.60 8.61 7.21
CA CYS A 45 -9.99 9.35 6.01
C CYS A 45 -9.01 10.50 5.68
N ARG A 46 -8.49 10.50 4.45
CA ARG A 46 -7.62 11.55 3.89
C ARG A 46 -8.41 12.71 3.27
N GLY A 47 -9.74 12.72 3.35
CA GLY A 47 -10.60 13.69 2.66
C GLY A 47 -10.86 13.38 1.18
N GLU A 48 -10.08 12.47 0.58
CA GLU A 48 -10.09 12.14 -0.85
C GLU A 48 -11.00 10.94 -1.19
N CYS A 49 -12.13 10.75 -0.49
CA CYS A 49 -13.00 9.58 -0.71
C CYS A 49 -13.58 9.50 -2.13
N GLY A 50 -13.70 10.64 -2.83
CA GLY A 50 -14.21 10.70 -4.21
C GLY A 50 -13.32 10.00 -5.23
N CYS A 51 -12.01 9.88 -4.96
CA CYS A 51 -11.02 9.24 -5.82
C CYS A 51 -10.39 7.99 -5.17
N GLY A 52 -11.05 7.42 -4.15
CA GLY A 52 -10.58 6.21 -3.48
C GLY A 52 -10.79 4.95 -4.35
N PRO A 53 -10.09 3.84 -4.04
CA PRO A 53 -9.26 3.62 -2.85
C PRO A 53 -7.92 4.37 -2.88
N ASN A 54 -7.49 4.84 -1.70
CA ASN A 54 -6.30 5.67 -1.52
C ASN A 54 -5.22 4.92 -0.72
N ILE A 55 -3.99 4.93 -1.24
CA ILE A 55 -2.79 4.35 -0.60
C ILE A 55 -1.63 5.31 -0.83
N GLU A 56 -0.85 5.58 0.21
CA GLU A 56 0.36 6.41 0.14
C GLU A 56 1.59 5.49 0.22
N ILE A 57 2.52 5.61 -0.73
CA ILE A 57 3.77 4.84 -0.74
C ILE A 57 4.93 5.82 -0.79
N ASN A 58 5.83 5.76 0.19
CA ASN A 58 6.97 6.67 0.34
C ASN A 58 6.58 8.16 0.26
N GLY A 59 5.40 8.51 0.79
CA GLY A 59 4.83 9.87 0.75
C GLY A 59 4.09 10.25 -0.54
N ASN A 60 4.05 9.37 -1.55
CA ASN A 60 3.30 9.60 -2.78
C ASN A 60 1.90 8.99 -2.69
N LEU A 61 0.87 9.83 -2.87
CA LEU A 61 -0.53 9.40 -2.81
C LEU A 61 -0.97 8.80 -4.15
N HIS A 62 -1.42 7.55 -4.11
CA HIS A 62 -2.00 6.81 -5.22
C HIS A 62 -3.51 6.62 -5.00
N ARG A 63 -4.26 6.79 -6.08
CA ARG A 63 -5.73 6.90 -6.11
C ARG A 63 -6.30 5.89 -7.11
N GLU A 64 -7.56 5.53 -6.94
CA GLU A 64 -8.30 4.63 -7.85
C GLU A 64 -7.54 3.33 -8.15
N LEU A 65 -6.82 2.81 -7.16
CA LEU A 65 -6.02 1.61 -7.32
C LEU A 65 -6.90 0.37 -7.47
N ASP A 66 -6.51 -0.49 -8.41
CA ASP A 66 -6.87 -1.90 -8.42
C ASP A 66 -5.69 -2.77 -7.91
N THR A 67 -5.94 -4.06 -7.73
CA THR A 67 -4.95 -5.01 -7.19
C THR A 67 -3.73 -5.20 -8.08
N GLY A 68 -3.90 -5.16 -9.41
CA GLY A 68 -2.80 -5.27 -10.37
C GLY A 68 -1.91 -4.04 -10.33
N THR A 69 -2.52 -2.85 -10.44
CA THR A 69 -1.79 -1.58 -10.35
C THR A 69 -1.07 -1.45 -9.00
N LEU A 70 -1.70 -1.89 -7.91
CA LEU A 70 -1.05 -1.90 -6.59
C LEU A 70 0.19 -2.81 -6.57
N LEU A 71 0.09 -4.01 -7.13
CA LEU A 71 1.22 -4.94 -7.17
C LEU A 71 2.39 -4.35 -7.99
N ASP A 72 2.10 -3.74 -9.14
CA ASP A 72 3.10 -3.07 -9.97
C ASP A 72 3.79 -1.93 -9.22
N LEU A 73 3.05 -1.16 -8.41
CA LEU A 73 3.62 -0.11 -7.56
C LEU A 73 4.51 -0.68 -6.46
N LEU A 74 4.10 -1.75 -5.80
CA LEU A 74 4.92 -2.41 -4.77
C LEU A 74 6.23 -2.93 -5.36
N GLU A 75 6.16 -3.56 -6.52
CA GLU A 75 7.35 -3.99 -7.28
C GLU A 75 8.24 -2.80 -7.65
N PHE A 76 7.67 -1.73 -8.19
CA PHE A 76 8.42 -0.54 -8.56
C PHE A 76 9.16 0.10 -7.38
N TYR A 77 8.49 0.25 -6.22
CA TYR A 77 9.07 0.91 -5.05
C TYR A 77 10.02 0.02 -4.23
N PHE A 78 9.82 -1.30 -4.24
CA PHE A 78 10.52 -2.20 -3.32
C PHE A 78 11.35 -3.29 -4.02
N ALA A 79 11.50 -3.23 -5.35
CA ALA A 79 12.39 -4.13 -6.11
C ALA A 79 13.81 -4.21 -5.53
N GLU A 80 14.40 -3.07 -5.15
CA GLU A 80 15.78 -3.04 -4.63
C GLU A 80 15.88 -3.61 -3.20
N VAL A 81 14.86 -3.40 -2.37
CA VAL A 81 14.82 -3.93 -0.98
C VAL A 81 14.84 -5.46 -0.98
N LYS A 82 14.20 -6.07 -1.99
CA LYS A 82 14.21 -7.53 -2.18
C LYS A 82 15.59 -8.08 -2.55
N ASN A 83 16.47 -7.28 -3.16
CA ASN A 83 17.79 -7.73 -3.60
C ASN A 83 18.86 -7.62 -2.50
N GLU A 84 18.57 -6.92 -1.41
CA GLU A 84 19.48 -6.70 -0.28
C GLU A 84 19.20 -7.62 0.92
N THR A 85 18.12 -8.42 0.86
CA THR A 85 17.68 -9.35 1.91
C THR A 85 17.96 -10.79 1.52
#